data_AF-A0AA96JVV9-F1
#
_entry.id   AF-A0AA96JVV9-F1
#
_cell.length_a   1.000
_cell.length_b   1.000
_cell.length_c   1.000
_cell.angle_alpha   90.00
_cell.angle_beta   90.00
_cell.angle_gamma   90.00
#
_symmetry.space_group_name_H-M   'P 1'
#
loop_
_entity.id
_entity.type
_entity.pdbx_description
1 polymer ?
#
loop_
_entity_poly.entity_id
_entity_poly.type
_entity_poly.pdbx_seq_one_letter_code
_entity_poly.pdbx_strand_id
1 'polypeptide(L)'
;MWKHNFLFRAEGAVPLEQTENELFHDTDPALDSSGLQMDKYISVWLQGDGDETKPLVYTTVYVRTATLDPEKRVGFLQPLQGRTHQIKSMLSSEQKLYLRQWLSSTYPPAWEESDDHFQSIFSET
;
A
#
# COMPACT_ATOMS: atom_id res chain seq x y z
N MET A 1 -11.39 -4.25 -14.33
CA MET A 1 -10.24 -4.56 -13.46
C MET A 1 -10.27 -3.57 -12.31
N TRP A 2 -10.58 -4.08 -11.12
CA TRP A 2 -10.69 -3.29 -9.90
C TRP A 2 -9.28 -2.98 -9.36
N LYS A 3 -9.11 -1.80 -8.76
CA LYS A 3 -7.86 -1.41 -8.07
C LYS A 3 -8.14 -0.50 -6.89
N HIS A 4 -7.35 -0.62 -5.84
CA HIS A 4 -7.42 0.23 -4.66
C HIS A 4 -6.04 0.51 -4.09
N ASN A 5 -5.84 1.71 -3.55
CA ASN A 5 -4.58 2.13 -2.95
C ASN A 5 -4.75 2.46 -1.47
N PHE A 6 -3.86 1.91 -0.66
CA PHE A 6 -3.65 2.34 0.71
C PHE A 6 -2.28 3.00 0.83
N LEU A 7 -2.22 4.09 1.57
CA LEU A 7 -0.96 4.75 1.88
C LEU A 7 -0.72 4.71 3.38
N PHE A 8 0.34 4.04 3.83
CA PHE A 8 0.73 3.99 5.23
C PHE A 8 1.95 4.87 5.46
N ARG A 9 2.05 5.45 6.67
CA ARG A 9 3.37 5.75 7.22
C ARG A 9 4.05 4.43 7.58
N ALA A 10 5.37 4.33 7.39
CA ALA A 10 6.10 3.08 7.62
C ALA A 10 5.94 2.55 9.05
N GLU A 11 5.83 3.46 10.03
CA GLU A 11 5.63 3.15 11.44
C GLU A 11 4.14 3.15 11.86
N GLY A 12 3.22 3.40 10.93
CA GLY A 12 1.78 3.47 11.20
C GLY A 12 1.07 2.15 10.90
N ALA A 13 0.07 1.82 11.72
CA ALA A 13 -0.78 0.63 11.56
C ALA A 13 -1.96 0.85 10.59
N VAL A 14 -2.44 2.09 10.47
CA VAL A 14 -3.66 2.45 9.72
C VAL A 14 -3.26 3.33 8.53
N PRO A 15 -3.89 3.16 7.35
CA PRO A 15 -3.59 3.98 6.20
C PRO A 15 -4.10 5.41 6.42
N LEU A 16 -3.45 6.34 5.72
CA LEU A 16 -3.88 7.72 5.60
C LEU A 16 -5.16 7.81 4.76
N GLU A 17 -5.93 8.87 4.98
CA GLU A 17 -7.11 9.17 4.16
C GLU A 17 -6.73 9.51 2.70
N GLN A 18 -5.51 10.02 2.49
CA GLN A 18 -4.97 10.37 1.19
C GLN A 18 -4.31 9.17 0.51
N THR A 19 -4.44 9.09 -0.80
CA THR A 19 -3.75 8.13 -1.67
C THR A 19 -2.31 8.54 -1.97
N GLU A 20 -1.51 7.60 -2.50
CA GLU A 20 -0.18 7.88 -3.07
C GLU A 20 -0.27 9.04 -4.08
N ASN A 21 -1.25 9.00 -4.98
CA ASN A 21 -1.36 10.03 -6.00
C ASN A 21 -1.65 11.41 -5.39
N GLU A 22 -2.56 11.51 -4.41
CA GLU A 22 -2.90 12.78 -3.80
C GLU A 22 -1.73 13.37 -3.00
N LEU A 23 -0.93 12.53 -2.33
CA LEU A 23 0.22 13.01 -1.56
C LEU A 23 1.39 13.40 -2.47
N PHE A 24 1.69 12.59 -3.49
CA PHE A 24 2.90 12.75 -4.29
C PHE A 24 2.73 13.56 -5.57
N HIS A 25 1.52 13.75 -6.10
CA HIS A 25 1.30 14.56 -7.30
C HIS A 25 1.75 16.01 -7.12
N ASP A 26 1.57 16.55 -5.92
CA ASP A 26 1.92 17.93 -5.58
C ASP A 26 3.28 18.05 -4.87
N THR A 27 4.07 16.98 -4.87
CA THR A 27 5.39 16.92 -4.23
C THR A 27 6.49 17.17 -5.25
N ASP A 28 7.38 18.12 -4.98
CA ASP A 28 8.54 18.35 -5.82
C ASP A 28 9.61 17.26 -5.59
N PRO A 29 10.30 16.78 -6.64
CA PRO A 29 11.39 15.83 -6.48
C PRO A 29 12.54 16.47 -5.70
N ALA A 30 12.95 15.86 -4.59
CA ALA A 30 14.14 16.30 -3.86
C ALA A 30 15.41 15.97 -4.67
N LEU A 31 16.37 16.91 -4.73
CA LEU A 31 17.66 16.71 -5.39
C LEU A 31 18.70 16.05 -4.48
N ASP A 32 18.64 16.35 -3.18
CA ASP A 32 19.45 15.73 -2.13
C ASP A 32 18.65 15.69 -0.80
N SER A 33 19.16 14.98 0.21
CA SER A 33 18.49 14.79 1.51
C SER A 33 18.95 15.76 2.61
N SER A 34 19.79 16.76 2.30
CA SER A 34 20.43 17.62 3.29
C SER A 34 19.42 18.56 3.95
N GLY A 35 19.23 18.40 5.25
CA GLY A 35 18.29 19.22 6.02
C GLY A 35 16.81 18.91 5.75
N LEU A 36 16.51 17.73 5.20
CA LEU A 36 15.15 17.22 5.05
C LEU A 36 14.80 16.28 6.22
N GLN A 37 13.61 16.44 6.79
CA GLN A 37 13.05 15.49 7.76
C GLN A 37 12.17 14.50 7.02
N MET A 38 12.75 13.34 6.76
CA MET A 38 12.20 12.38 5.82
C MET A 38 11.34 11.33 6.52
N ASP A 39 10.03 11.42 6.30
CA ASP A 39 9.10 10.37 6.68
C ASP A 39 9.04 9.30 5.59
N LYS A 40 9.06 8.04 6.00
CA LYS A 40 8.92 6.90 5.09
C LYS A 40 7.45 6.50 4.99
N TYR A 41 7.01 6.29 3.76
CA TYR A 41 5.67 5.86 3.40
C TYR A 41 5.70 4.54 2.66
N ILE A 42 4.64 3.76 2.83
CA ILE A 42 4.43 2.47 2.18
C ILE A 42 3.10 2.55 1.46
N SER A 43 3.15 2.57 0.13
CA SER A 43 1.97 2.56 -0.71
C SER A 43 1.66 1.13 -1.14
N VAL A 44 0.48 0.64 -0.77
CA VAL A 44 0.01 -0.71 -1.06
C VAL A 44 -1.10 -0.61 -2.09
N TRP A 45 -0.90 -1.27 -3.22
CA TRP A 45 -1.88 -1.35 -4.28
C TRP A 45 -2.45 -2.75 -4.35
N LEU A 46 -3.77 -2.83 -4.34
CA LEU A 46 -4.54 -4.05 -4.53
C LEU A 46 -5.16 -4.03 -5.92
N GLN A 47 -5.23 -5.20 -6.52
CA GLN A 47 -5.88 -5.44 -7.80
C GLN A 47 -6.77 -6.67 -7.72
N GLY A 48 -7.81 -6.67 -8.54
CA GLY A 48 -8.75 -7.76 -8.63
C GLY A 48 -9.53 -7.77 -9.93
N ASP A 49 -10.12 -8.91 -10.23
CA ASP A 49 -11.11 -9.00 -11.31
C ASP A 49 -12.44 -8.41 -10.83
N GLY A 50 -13.24 -7.90 -11.76
CA GLY A 50 -14.45 -7.13 -11.47
C GLY A 50 -14.49 -5.80 -12.21
N ASP A 51 -15.46 -4.98 -11.86
CA ASP A 51 -15.62 -3.62 -12.40
C ASP A 51 -14.80 -2.59 -11.59
N GLU A 52 -14.87 -1.31 -11.97
CA GLU A 52 -14.10 -0.26 -11.31
C GLU A 52 -14.56 0.04 -9.87
N THR A 53 -15.79 -0.35 -9.53
CA THR A 53 -16.41 -0.08 -8.23
C THR A 53 -16.29 -1.25 -7.27
N LYS A 54 -16.31 -2.48 -7.77
CA LYS A 54 -16.40 -3.69 -6.95
C LYS A 54 -15.53 -4.84 -7.50
N PRO A 55 -14.68 -5.44 -6.67
CA PRO A 55 -13.97 -6.66 -7.02
C PRO A 55 -14.89 -7.88 -6.90
N LEU A 56 -14.70 -8.85 -7.79
CA LEU A 56 -15.22 -10.21 -7.70
C LEU A 56 -14.22 -11.15 -7.04
N VAL A 57 -12.92 -10.91 -7.24
CA VAL A 57 -11.81 -11.65 -6.61
C VAL A 57 -10.59 -10.75 -6.53
N TYR A 58 -9.85 -10.78 -5.42
CA TYR A 58 -8.53 -10.13 -5.38
C TYR A 58 -7.46 -11.04 -5.95
N THR A 59 -6.61 -10.49 -6.80
CA THR A 59 -5.66 -11.27 -7.61
C THR A 59 -4.21 -10.87 -7.38
N THR A 60 -3.94 -9.61 -7.01
CA THR A 60 -2.57 -9.12 -6.89
C THR A 60 -2.45 -8.01 -5.87
N VAL A 61 -1.31 -7.98 -5.19
CA VAL A 61 -0.86 -6.88 -4.34
C VAL A 61 0.56 -6.50 -4.73
N TYR A 62 0.86 -5.21 -4.76
CA TYR A 62 2.22 -4.71 -4.86
C TYR A 62 2.43 -3.52 -3.93
N VAL A 63 3.68 -3.32 -3.53
CA VAL A 63 4.06 -2.28 -2.57
C VAL A 63 5.15 -1.41 -3.16
N ARG A 64 5.00 -0.09 -2.99
CA ARG A 64 5.99 0.94 -3.28
C ARG A 64 6.37 1.64 -1.99
N THR A 65 7.62 2.08 -1.89
CA THR A 65 8.05 2.94 -0.79
C THR A 65 8.35 4.32 -1.31
N ALA A 66 8.02 5.32 -0.52
CA ALA A 66 8.35 6.70 -0.83
C ALA A 66 8.84 7.38 0.43
N THR A 67 9.67 8.40 0.24
CA THR A 67 10.15 9.22 1.35
C THR A 67 9.78 10.65 1.07
N LEU A 68 9.14 11.31 2.03
CA LEU A 68 8.62 12.67 1.88
C LEU A 68 9.00 13.48 3.11
N ASP A 69 9.47 14.70 2.89
CA ASP A 69 9.48 15.72 3.92
C ASP A 69 8.09 16.38 3.98
N PRO A 70 7.30 16.15 5.05
CA PRO A 70 5.92 16.63 5.10
C PRO A 70 5.82 18.16 5.26
N GLU A 71 6.86 18.81 5.80
CA GLU A 71 6.88 20.27 5.94
C GLU A 71 7.23 20.94 4.62
N LYS A 72 8.23 20.41 3.92
CA LYS A 72 8.75 20.99 2.68
C LYS A 72 8.06 20.47 1.43
N ARG A 73 7.27 19.39 1.54
CA ARG A 73 6.59 18.70 0.43
C ARG A 73 7.55 18.35 -0.70
N VAL A 74 8.73 17.87 -0.34
CA VAL A 74 9.74 17.36 -1.26
C VAL A 74 10.01 15.91 -0.95
N GLY A 75 10.21 15.08 -1.97
CA GLY A 75 10.32 13.65 -1.75
C GLY A 75 11.08 12.88 -2.82
N PHE A 76 11.36 11.63 -2.47
CA PHE A 76 11.93 10.63 -3.36
C PHE A 76 10.89 9.52 -3.56
N LEU A 77 10.30 9.46 -4.76
CA LEU A 77 9.54 8.30 -5.19
C LEU A 77 10.52 7.20 -5.60
N GLN A 78 10.56 6.12 -4.83
CA GLN A 78 11.34 4.94 -5.21
C GLN A 78 10.41 3.95 -5.92
N PRO A 79 10.55 3.74 -7.24
CA PRO A 79 9.80 2.70 -7.92
C PRO A 79 10.28 1.35 -7.43
N LEU A 80 9.49 0.69 -6.60
CA LEU A 80 9.67 -0.71 -6.26
C LEU A 80 8.40 -1.45 -6.65
N GLN A 81 8.53 -2.41 -7.56
CA GLN A 81 7.54 -3.45 -7.76
C GLN A 81 8.02 -4.64 -6.93
N GLY A 82 7.58 -4.73 -5.67
CA GLY A 82 7.98 -5.81 -4.80
C GLY A 82 7.44 -7.17 -5.27
N ARG A 83 8.29 -8.21 -5.27
CA ARG A 83 7.84 -9.61 -5.35
C ARG A 83 7.12 -9.98 -4.04
N THR A 84 6.26 -11.01 -4.04
CA THR A 84 5.47 -11.41 -2.84
C THR A 84 6.28 -11.51 -1.55
N HIS A 85 7.50 -12.08 -1.59
CA HIS A 85 8.38 -12.17 -0.42
C HIS A 85 8.82 -10.79 0.12
N GLN A 86 9.04 -9.82 -0.77
CA GLN A 86 9.41 -8.46 -0.37
C GLN A 86 8.21 -7.75 0.28
N ILE A 87 6.99 -7.98 -0.21
CA ILE A 87 5.77 -7.43 0.38
C ILE A 87 5.61 -7.92 1.83
N LYS A 88 5.81 -9.23 2.06
CA LYS A 88 5.75 -9.81 3.41
C LYS A 88 6.76 -9.17 4.38
N SER A 89 7.94 -8.77 3.91
CA SER A 89 8.94 -8.08 4.74
C SER A 89 8.73 -6.57 4.89
N MET A 90 7.98 -5.95 3.97
CA MET A 90 7.77 -4.49 3.98
C MET A 90 6.63 -4.08 4.90
N LEU A 91 5.58 -4.89 4.99
CA LEU A 91 4.43 -4.60 5.83
C LEU A 91 4.65 -5.09 7.26
N SER A 92 4.40 -4.22 8.23
CA SER A 92 4.33 -4.61 9.64
C SER A 92 3.16 -5.58 9.88
N SER A 93 3.21 -6.33 10.98
CA SER A 93 2.10 -7.23 11.36
C SER A 93 0.79 -6.48 11.52
N GLU A 94 0.84 -5.25 12.06
CA GLU A 94 -0.33 -4.39 12.24
C GLU A 94 -0.92 -3.93 10.90
N GLN A 95 -0.07 -3.55 9.94
CA GLN A 95 -0.52 -3.17 8.59
C GLN A 95 -1.15 -4.37 7.87
N LYS A 96 -0.57 -5.57 8.00
CA LYS A 96 -1.16 -6.79 7.44
C LYS A 96 -2.51 -7.11 8.07
N LEU A 97 -2.62 -6.96 9.39
CA LEU A 97 -3.87 -7.17 10.12
C LEU A 97 -4.96 -6.20 9.64
N TYR A 98 -4.63 -4.90 9.51
CA TYR A 98 -5.55 -3.90 8.99
C TYR A 98 -6.03 -4.28 7.58
N LEU A 99 -5.09 -4.57 6.66
CA LEU A 99 -5.41 -4.91 5.27
C LEU A 99 -6.29 -6.15 5.19
N ARG A 100 -5.98 -7.19 5.97
CA ARG A 100 -6.79 -8.41 6.05
C ARG A 100 -8.21 -8.10 6.50
N GLN A 101 -8.37 -7.34 7.59
CA GLN A 101 -9.68 -6.98 8.11
C GLN A 101 -10.47 -6.15 7.10
N TRP A 102 -9.82 -5.21 6.43
CA TRP A 102 -10.47 -4.38 5.41
C TRP A 102 -10.92 -5.23 4.21
N LEU A 103 -10.06 -6.10 3.69
CA LEU A 103 -10.37 -6.96 2.55
C LEU A 103 -11.54 -7.90 2.84
N SER A 104 -11.52 -8.55 4.00
CA SER A 104 -12.55 -9.53 4.38
C SER A 104 -13.89 -8.90 4.78
N SER A 105 -13.92 -7.62 5.17
CA SER A 105 -15.14 -6.92 5.57
C SER A 105 -15.76 -6.05 4.47
N THR A 106 -14.94 -5.46 3.60
CA THR A 106 -15.42 -4.53 2.57
C THR A 106 -16.04 -5.28 1.39
N TYR A 107 -15.38 -6.32 0.90
CA TYR A 107 -15.91 -7.20 -0.13
C TYR A 107 -15.70 -8.67 0.26
N PRO A 108 -16.48 -9.19 1.24
CA PRO A 108 -16.29 -10.55 1.75
C PRO A 108 -16.24 -11.64 0.66
N PRO A 109 -17.13 -11.62 -0.36
CA PRO A 109 -17.06 -12.62 -1.43
C PRO A 109 -15.74 -12.56 -2.22
N ALA A 110 -15.20 -11.36 -2.46
CA ALA A 110 -13.94 -11.23 -3.18
C ALA A 110 -12.74 -11.76 -2.39
N TRP A 111 -12.80 -11.68 -1.06
CA TRP A 111 -11.81 -12.29 -0.18
C TRP A 111 -11.91 -13.82 -0.18
N GLU A 112 -13.13 -14.36 -0.08
CA GLU A 112 -13.36 -15.81 -0.08
C GLU A 112 -12.94 -16.47 -1.39
N GLU A 113 -13.14 -15.80 -2.52
CA GLU A 113 -12.74 -16.27 -3.86
C GLU A 113 -11.25 -16.07 -4.17
N SER A 114 -10.53 -15.28 -3.36
CA SER A 114 -9.08 -15.10 -3.53
C SER A 114 -8.30 -16.35 -3.19
N ASP A 115 -7.28 -16.64 -3.98
CA ASP A 115 -6.45 -17.82 -3.77
C ASP A 115 -5.70 -17.80 -2.41
N ASP A 116 -5.34 -19.00 -1.92
CA ASP A 116 -4.62 -19.18 -0.66
C ASP A 116 -3.28 -18.43 -0.65
N HIS A 117 -2.64 -18.28 -1.81
CA HIS A 117 -1.35 -17.58 -1.91
C HIS A 117 -1.52 -16.10 -1.59
N PHE A 118 -2.54 -15.44 -2.17
CA PHE A 118 -2.91 -14.06 -1.93
C PHE A 118 -3.30 -13.85 -0.47
N GLN A 119 -4.19 -14.68 0.08
CA GLN A 119 -4.59 -14.57 1.48
C GLN A 119 -3.38 -14.74 2.43
N SER A 120 -2.43 -15.64 2.10
CA SER A 120 -1.21 -15.87 2.89
C SER A 120 -0.27 -14.65 2.98
N ILE A 121 -0.45 -13.64 2.12
CA ILE A 121 0.33 -12.40 2.17
C ILE A 121 0.02 -11.63 3.47
N PHE A 122 -1.22 -11.71 3.92
CA PHE A 122 -1.74 -10.99 5.09
C PHE A 122 -1.87 -11.85 6.33
N SER A 123 -1.55 -13.14 6.24
CA SER A 123 -1.42 -14.03 7.39
C SER A 123 -0.13 -13.75 8.14
N GLU A 124 -0.20 -13.79 9.48
CA GLU A 124 0.97 -13.61 10.35
C GLU A 124 2.06 -14.65 10.03
N THR A 125 3.30 -14.19 10.10
CA THR A 125 4.50 -15.02 10.33
C THR A 125 5.24 -14.41 11.49
#